data_AF-A0A3D0GVE3-F1
#
_entry.id   AF-A0A3D0GVE3-F1
#
_cell.length_a   1.000
_cell.length_b   1.000
_cell.length_c   1.000
_cell.angle_alpha   90.00
_cell.angle_beta   90.00
_cell.angle_gamma   90.00
#
_symmetry.space_group_name_H-M   'P 1'
#
loop_
_entity.id
_entity.type
_entity.pdbx_description
1 polymer ?
#
loop_
_entity_poly.entity_id
_entity_poly.type
_entity_poly.pdbx_seq_one_letter_code
_entity_poly.pdbx_strand_id
1 'polypeptide(L)'
;MRLLRLIYGLIQRYVPQEWTDFLYDPEVNIELKRIWEAWHWIPDGLVILFIVWKIWKHSSIRKFNLLLKKAEVMDLERFARVYAQNSTMNRVGSLTDNDTPGVYIILNSSKNRALVYATYTLLHDVNEQMQGNKCRTLFTDLQSGDEISIRMIPFRDSGFKSLKAMEKVAVRKFKAGKGYNIEL
;
A
#
# COMPACT_ATOMS: atom_id res chain seq x y z
N MET A 1 -23.94 32.84 -9.40
CA MET A 1 -25.01 31.89 -8.96
C MET A 1 -25.22 30.64 -9.84
N ARG A 2 -24.96 30.66 -11.17
CA ARG A 2 -25.18 29.47 -12.04
C ARG A 2 -24.18 28.32 -11.81
N LEU A 3 -22.91 28.63 -11.50
CA LEU A 3 -21.86 27.62 -11.26
C LEU A 3 -22.11 26.81 -9.98
N LEU A 4 -22.58 27.47 -8.91
CA LEU A 4 -22.91 26.83 -7.63
C LEU A 4 -24.06 25.80 -7.76
N ARG A 5 -25.07 26.07 -8.60
CA ARG A 5 -26.14 25.10 -8.87
C ARG A 5 -25.66 23.90 -9.66
N LEU A 6 -24.70 24.09 -10.57
CA LEU A 6 -24.08 23.00 -11.34
C LEU A 6 -23.21 22.11 -10.44
N ILE A 7 -22.41 22.73 -9.56
CA ILE A 7 -21.58 22.01 -8.60
C ILE A 7 -22.45 21.26 -7.58
N TYR A 8 -23.51 21.91 -7.06
CA TYR A 8 -24.46 21.27 -6.16
C TYR A 8 -25.20 20.10 -6.82
N GLY A 9 -25.61 20.26 -8.08
CA GLY A 9 -26.22 19.19 -8.88
C GLY A 9 -25.27 18.03 -9.17
N LEU A 10 -23.97 18.28 -9.32
CA LEU A 10 -22.96 17.23 -9.50
C LEU A 10 -22.68 16.50 -8.17
N ILE A 11 -22.62 17.21 -7.05
CA ILE A 11 -22.45 16.61 -5.72
C ILE A 11 -23.63 15.68 -5.42
N GLN A 12 -24.87 16.13 -5.62
CA GLN A 12 -26.07 15.32 -5.42
C GLN A 12 -26.15 14.07 -6.32
N ARG A 13 -25.50 14.11 -7.49
CA ARG A 13 -25.57 13.02 -8.49
C ARG A 13 -24.49 11.95 -8.33
N TYR A 14 -23.39 12.28 -7.66
CA TYR A 14 -22.21 11.40 -7.54
C TYR A 14 -21.84 11.05 -6.09
N VAL A 15 -22.47 11.69 -5.10
CA VAL A 15 -22.26 11.39 -3.68
C VAL A 15 -23.36 10.44 -3.20
N PRO A 16 -23.02 9.25 -2.67
CA PRO A 16 -24.01 8.29 -2.16
C PRO A 16 -24.84 8.88 -1.01
N GLN A 17 -26.12 8.49 -0.89
CA GLN A 17 -27.06 8.94 0.14
C GLN A 17 -26.50 8.81 1.58
N GLU A 18 -25.63 7.84 1.82
CA GLU A 18 -24.94 7.62 3.11
C GLU A 18 -24.09 8.83 3.56
N TRP A 19 -23.67 9.69 2.63
CA TRP A 19 -22.92 10.91 2.92
C TRP A 19 -23.83 12.11 3.20
N THR A 20 -25.09 12.10 2.75
CA THR A 20 -26.04 13.16 3.13
C THR A 20 -26.39 13.06 4.60
N ASP A 21 -26.47 11.85 5.15
CA ASP A 21 -26.74 11.63 6.57
C ASP A 21 -25.53 12.02 7.44
N PHE A 22 -24.31 11.81 6.94
CA PHE A 22 -23.06 12.28 7.57
C PHE A 22 -22.97 13.82 7.66
N LEU A 23 -23.61 14.55 6.75
CA LEU A 23 -23.65 16.02 6.76
C LEU A 23 -24.65 16.61 7.77
N TYR A 24 -25.53 15.78 8.35
CA TYR A 24 -26.54 16.18 9.33
C TYR A 24 -26.17 15.81 10.78
N ASP A 25 -24.99 15.21 11.00
CA ASP A 25 -24.47 14.94 12.35
C ASP A 25 -24.04 16.26 13.03
N PRO A 26 -24.64 16.63 14.19
CA PRO A 26 -24.38 17.89 14.87
C PRO A 26 -22.93 18.06 15.37
N GLU A 27 -22.17 16.98 15.62
CA GLU A 27 -20.75 17.08 15.99
C GLU A 27 -19.84 17.35 14.78
N VAL A 28 -20.16 16.75 13.63
CA VAL A 28 -19.47 17.00 12.35
C VAL A 28 -19.76 18.43 11.84
N ASN A 29 -20.91 18.98 12.21
CA ASN A 29 -21.34 20.34 11.87
C ASN A 29 -20.36 21.42 12.38
N ILE A 30 -19.70 21.23 13.53
CA ILE A 30 -18.75 22.21 14.07
C ILE A 30 -17.45 22.23 13.25
N GLU A 31 -16.95 21.07 12.85
CA GLU A 31 -15.77 20.95 11.97
C GLU A 31 -16.08 21.47 10.55
N LEU A 32 -17.27 21.13 10.03
CA LEU A 32 -17.75 21.64 8.75
C LEU A 32 -18.01 23.14 8.76
N LYS A 33 -18.47 23.72 9.89
CA LYS A 33 -18.66 25.16 10.03
C LYS A 33 -17.34 25.92 10.05
N ARG A 34 -16.29 25.38 10.71
CA ARG A 34 -14.92 25.90 10.58
C ARG A 34 -14.39 25.80 9.16
N ILE A 35 -14.66 24.70 8.47
CA ILE A 35 -14.28 24.51 7.06
C ILE A 35 -15.08 25.47 6.15
N TRP A 36 -16.34 25.76 6.48
CA TRP A 36 -17.24 26.68 5.76
C TRP A 36 -16.84 28.14 5.94
N GLU A 37 -16.44 28.54 7.15
CA GLU A 37 -15.87 29.88 7.43
C GLU A 37 -14.48 30.06 6.78
N ALA A 38 -13.70 28.98 6.68
CA ALA A 38 -12.43 28.98 5.94
C ALA A 38 -12.63 28.90 4.40
N TRP A 39 -13.80 28.47 3.93
CA TRP A 39 -14.08 28.19 2.52
C TRP A 39 -14.02 29.43 1.63
N HIS A 40 -14.29 30.62 2.17
CA HIS A 40 -14.14 31.90 1.44
C HIS A 40 -12.68 32.30 1.20
N TRP A 41 -11.73 31.66 1.88
CA TRP A 41 -10.29 31.93 1.77
C TRP A 41 -9.52 30.81 1.07
N ILE A 42 -10.18 29.70 0.74
CA ILE A 42 -9.57 28.58 0.01
C ILE A 42 -9.90 28.78 -1.47
N PRO A 43 -8.90 29.06 -2.34
CA PRO A 43 -9.13 29.14 -3.77
C PRO A 43 -9.87 27.89 -4.26
N ASP A 44 -10.93 28.05 -5.07
CA ASP A 44 -11.75 26.96 -5.60
C ASP A 44 -10.91 25.82 -6.22
N GLY A 45 -9.72 26.14 -6.74
CA GLY A 45 -8.74 25.17 -7.24
C GLY A 45 -8.21 24.17 -6.21
N LEU A 46 -8.06 24.55 -4.94
CA LEU A 46 -7.58 23.66 -3.87
C LEU A 46 -8.63 22.59 -3.50
N VAL A 47 -9.91 22.95 -3.54
CA VAL A 47 -11.02 21.99 -3.29
C VAL A 47 -11.06 20.94 -4.39
N ILE A 48 -10.94 21.36 -5.66
CA ILE A 48 -10.89 20.44 -6.80
C ILE A 48 -9.68 19.52 -6.70
N LEU A 49 -8.49 20.05 -6.36
CA LEU A 49 -7.29 19.25 -6.16
C LEU A 49 -7.45 18.22 -5.04
N PHE A 50 -8.10 18.58 -3.93
CA PHE A 50 -8.38 17.66 -2.83
C PHE A 50 -9.33 16.52 -3.24
N ILE A 51 -10.40 16.84 -3.98
CA ILE A 51 -11.36 15.85 -4.49
C ILE A 51 -10.67 14.90 -5.49
N VAL A 52 -9.92 15.44 -6.45
CA VAL A 52 -9.15 14.64 -7.41
C VAL A 52 -8.15 13.74 -6.69
N TRP A 53 -7.45 14.26 -5.68
CA TRP A 53 -6.52 13.47 -4.87
C TRP A 53 -7.21 12.33 -4.12
N LYS A 54 -8.40 12.58 -3.52
CA LYS A 54 -9.20 11.55 -2.84
C LYS A 54 -9.66 10.46 -3.81
N ILE A 55 -10.21 10.82 -4.95
CA ILE A 55 -10.66 9.87 -5.99
C ILE A 55 -9.49 9.03 -6.48
N TRP A 56 -8.37 9.68 -6.80
CA TRP A 56 -7.16 9.00 -7.28
C TRP A 56 -6.62 8.02 -6.23
N LYS A 57 -6.44 8.47 -4.99
CA LYS A 57 -5.97 7.63 -3.88
C LYS A 57 -6.87 6.41 -3.66
N HIS A 58 -8.19 6.59 -3.76
CA HIS A 58 -9.14 5.50 -3.64
C HIS A 58 -8.98 4.48 -4.78
N SER A 59 -8.78 4.95 -6.01
CA SER A 59 -8.51 4.11 -7.17
C SER A 59 -7.20 3.30 -7.02
N SER A 60 -6.10 3.92 -6.59
CA SER A 60 -4.82 3.24 -6.33
C SER A 60 -4.94 2.16 -5.26
N ILE A 61 -5.65 2.45 -4.16
CA ILE A 61 -5.88 1.47 -3.08
C ILE A 61 -6.72 0.28 -3.58
N ARG A 62 -7.72 0.53 -4.43
CA ARG A 62 -8.51 -0.55 -5.06
C ARG A 62 -7.63 -1.45 -5.93
N LYS A 63 -6.82 -0.86 -6.83
CA LYS A 63 -5.88 -1.61 -7.68
C LYS A 63 -4.87 -2.41 -6.85
N PHE A 64 -4.30 -1.80 -5.82
CA PHE A 64 -3.40 -2.48 -4.89
C PHE A 64 -4.07 -3.68 -4.20
N ASN A 65 -5.30 -3.52 -3.71
CA ASN A 65 -6.02 -4.62 -3.07
C ASN A 65 -6.32 -5.76 -4.07
N LEU A 66 -6.58 -5.44 -5.34
CA LEU A 66 -6.75 -6.45 -6.39
C LEU A 66 -5.44 -7.19 -6.67
N LEU A 67 -4.32 -6.47 -6.80
CA LEU A 67 -3.01 -7.09 -6.97
C LEU A 67 -2.66 -7.95 -5.76
N LEU A 68 -2.89 -7.48 -4.54
CA LEU A 68 -2.63 -8.23 -3.33
C LEU A 68 -3.48 -9.51 -3.23
N LYS A 69 -4.73 -9.49 -3.70
CA LYS A 69 -5.60 -10.67 -3.75
C LYS A 69 -5.11 -11.69 -4.78
N LYS A 70 -4.53 -11.21 -5.88
CA LYS A 70 -3.96 -12.05 -6.95
C LYS A 70 -2.54 -12.52 -6.65
N ALA A 71 -1.82 -11.79 -5.79
CA ALA A 71 -0.46 -12.10 -5.42
C ALA A 71 -0.42 -13.45 -4.70
N GLU A 72 0.44 -14.34 -5.20
CA GLU A 72 0.71 -15.64 -4.59
C GLU A 72 1.21 -15.44 -3.16
N VAL A 73 0.66 -16.25 -2.24
CA VAL A 73 1.16 -16.38 -0.88
C VAL A 73 2.13 -17.53 -0.90
N MET A 74 3.41 -17.24 -0.70
CA MET A 74 4.47 -18.25 -0.76
C MET A 74 4.99 -18.55 0.64
N ASP A 75 5.23 -19.82 0.92
CA ASP A 75 6.11 -20.24 2.00
C ASP A 75 7.59 -20.10 1.58
N LEU A 76 8.49 -20.43 2.50
CA LEU A 76 9.93 -20.33 2.24
C LEU A 76 10.43 -21.32 1.20
N GLU A 77 9.92 -22.55 1.18
CA GLU A 77 10.36 -23.57 0.22
C GLU A 77 9.96 -23.17 -1.21
N ARG A 78 8.75 -22.64 -1.37
CA ARG A 78 8.25 -22.11 -2.63
C ARG A 78 9.07 -20.90 -3.05
N PHE A 79 9.35 -19.96 -2.14
CA PHE A 79 10.19 -18.82 -2.43
C PHE A 79 11.60 -19.24 -2.87
N ALA A 80 12.24 -20.17 -2.15
CA ALA A 80 13.58 -20.67 -2.48
C ALA A 80 13.62 -21.29 -3.88
N ARG A 81 12.58 -22.06 -4.27
CA ARG A 81 12.46 -22.61 -5.63
C ARG A 81 12.35 -21.51 -6.69
N VAL A 82 11.48 -20.50 -6.46
CA VAL A 82 11.32 -19.37 -7.38
C VAL A 82 12.63 -18.58 -7.51
N TYR A 83 13.34 -18.36 -6.41
CA TYR A 83 14.63 -17.66 -6.41
C TYR A 83 15.72 -18.46 -7.13
N ALA A 84 15.80 -19.78 -6.91
CA ALA A 84 16.76 -20.66 -7.59
C ALA A 84 16.51 -20.73 -9.11
N GLN A 85 15.25 -20.79 -9.54
CA GLN A 85 14.88 -20.77 -10.97
C GLN A 85 15.26 -19.46 -11.64
N ASN A 86 14.99 -18.31 -10.99
CA ASN A 86 15.36 -17.01 -11.55
C ASN A 86 16.89 -16.78 -11.57
N SER A 87 17.61 -17.21 -10.54
CA SER A 87 19.08 -17.08 -10.50
C SER A 87 19.80 -17.99 -11.50
N THR A 88 19.24 -19.16 -11.82
CA THR A 88 19.78 -20.05 -12.85
C THR A 88 19.52 -19.54 -14.27
N MET A 89 18.36 -18.94 -14.55
CA MET A 89 18.09 -18.27 -15.83
C MET A 89 19.01 -17.06 -16.06
N ASN A 90 19.32 -16.29 -15.00
CA ASN A 90 20.19 -15.12 -15.07
C ASN A 90 21.69 -15.42 -15.22
N ARG A 91 22.12 -16.70 -15.20
CA ARG A 91 23.51 -17.10 -15.49
C ARG A 91 23.90 -16.96 -16.97
N VAL A 92 22.93 -16.75 -17.86
CA VAL A 92 23.16 -16.52 -19.30
C VAL A 92 23.23 -15.02 -19.64
N GLY A 93 22.94 -14.14 -18.69
CA GLY A 93 23.11 -12.69 -18.80
C GLY A 93 22.46 -11.98 -17.61
N SER A 94 23.25 -11.21 -16.87
CA SER A 94 22.86 -10.24 -15.83
C SER A 94 21.93 -10.75 -14.70
N LEU A 95 22.45 -10.78 -13.46
CA LEU A 95 21.73 -11.21 -12.24
C LEU A 95 20.45 -10.43 -11.91
N THR A 96 20.08 -9.41 -12.67
CA THR A 96 19.08 -8.39 -12.30
C THR A 96 17.99 -8.11 -13.34
N ASP A 97 18.03 -8.68 -14.54
CA ASP A 97 17.15 -8.20 -15.63
C ASP A 97 15.67 -8.61 -15.46
N ASN A 98 15.38 -9.54 -14.55
CA ASN A 98 14.02 -9.94 -14.17
C ASN A 98 13.57 -9.43 -12.79
N ASP A 99 14.43 -8.75 -12.03
CA ASP A 99 14.01 -8.21 -10.74
C ASP A 99 13.17 -6.95 -10.97
N THR A 100 12.00 -6.90 -10.31
CA THR A 100 11.00 -5.88 -10.61
C THR A 100 10.80 -4.97 -9.40
N PRO A 101 10.66 -3.65 -9.59
CA PRO A 101 10.30 -2.76 -8.50
C PRO A 101 8.94 -3.10 -7.92
N GLY A 102 8.80 -3.01 -6.59
CA GLY A 102 7.53 -3.30 -5.92
C GLY A 102 7.61 -3.22 -4.41
N VAL A 103 6.62 -3.81 -3.76
CA VAL A 103 6.57 -3.96 -2.30
C VAL A 103 6.51 -5.44 -1.96
N TYR A 104 7.37 -5.89 -1.07
CA TYR A 104 7.26 -7.22 -0.47
C TYR A 104 6.70 -7.12 0.94
N ILE A 105 5.96 -8.15 1.33
CA ILE A 105 5.32 -8.31 2.63
C ILE A 105 5.74 -9.67 3.15
N ILE A 106 6.34 -9.70 4.35
CA ILE A 106 6.65 -10.92 5.07
C ILE A 106 5.79 -10.93 6.32
N LEU A 107 4.92 -11.93 6.44
CA LEU A 107 3.99 -12.10 7.55
C LEU A 107 4.45 -13.26 8.41
N ASN A 108 4.63 -13.01 9.70
CA ASN A 108 4.74 -14.05 10.71
C ASN A 108 3.35 -14.23 11.34
N SER A 109 2.67 -15.32 10.95
CA SER A 109 1.33 -15.66 11.46
C SER A 109 1.37 -16.07 12.93
N SER A 110 2.44 -16.75 13.36
CA SER A 110 2.62 -17.20 14.75
C SER A 110 2.66 -16.05 15.75
N LYS A 111 3.23 -14.91 15.36
CA LYS A 111 3.40 -13.73 16.24
C LYS A 111 2.54 -12.53 15.83
N ASN A 112 1.73 -12.66 14.78
CA ASN A 112 0.92 -11.58 14.21
C ASN A 112 1.74 -10.30 13.91
N ARG A 113 2.93 -10.50 13.33
CA ARG A 113 3.86 -9.42 12.95
C ARG A 113 4.07 -9.41 11.45
N ALA A 114 4.37 -8.23 10.92
CA ALA A 114 4.64 -8.04 9.50
C ALA A 114 5.91 -7.21 9.30
N LEU A 115 6.63 -7.53 8.24
CA LEU A 115 7.68 -6.70 7.63
C LEU A 115 7.21 -6.29 6.24
N VAL A 116 7.33 -5.01 5.89
CA VAL A 116 6.88 -4.47 4.61
C VAL A 116 7.90 -3.47 4.10
N TYR A 117 8.44 -3.66 2.91
CA TYR A 117 9.36 -2.70 2.30
C TYR A 117 9.10 -2.52 0.81
N ALA A 118 9.27 -1.29 0.35
CA ALA A 118 9.44 -1.00 -1.06
C ALA A 118 10.89 -1.28 -1.49
N THR A 119 11.04 -1.79 -2.71
CA THR A 119 12.37 -2.02 -3.31
C THR A 119 12.29 -1.96 -4.83
N TYR A 120 13.45 -1.75 -5.46
CA TYR A 120 13.63 -1.90 -6.90
C TYR A 120 13.99 -3.35 -7.29
N THR A 121 14.38 -4.16 -6.32
CA THR A 121 14.87 -5.54 -6.50
C THR A 121 14.13 -6.48 -5.55
N LEU A 122 12.86 -6.79 -5.86
CA LEU A 122 11.95 -7.61 -5.03
C LEU A 122 12.53 -8.97 -4.65
N LEU A 123 12.95 -9.77 -5.64
CA LEU A 123 13.41 -11.13 -5.39
C LEU A 123 14.70 -11.13 -4.58
N HIS A 124 15.64 -10.27 -4.95
CA HIS A 124 16.91 -10.15 -4.24
C HIS A 124 16.69 -9.70 -2.79
N ASP A 125 15.88 -8.67 -2.56
CA ASP A 125 15.70 -8.12 -1.22
C ASP A 125 14.95 -9.05 -0.27
N VAL A 126 13.98 -9.83 -0.77
CA VAL A 126 13.34 -10.86 0.04
C VAL A 126 14.35 -11.94 0.42
N ASN A 127 15.22 -12.35 -0.51
CA ASN A 127 16.28 -13.31 -0.21
C ASN A 127 17.25 -12.77 0.86
N GLU A 128 17.65 -11.50 0.81
CA GLU A 128 18.48 -10.86 1.84
C GLU A 128 17.81 -10.88 3.23
N GLN A 129 16.48 -10.73 3.30
CA GLN A 129 15.74 -10.88 4.56
C GLN A 129 15.78 -12.33 5.06
N MET A 130 15.59 -13.31 4.16
CA MET A 130 15.61 -14.74 4.52
C MET A 130 16.99 -15.22 4.97
N GLN A 131 18.06 -14.53 4.55
CA GLN A 131 19.43 -14.80 5.00
C GLN A 131 19.78 -14.09 6.31
N GLY A 132 18.89 -13.24 6.83
CA GLY A 132 19.12 -12.47 8.05
C GLY A 132 20.05 -11.27 7.90
N ASN A 133 20.38 -10.88 6.66
CA ASN A 133 21.28 -9.75 6.38
C ASN A 133 20.62 -8.39 6.68
N LYS A 134 19.28 -8.34 6.73
CA LYS A 134 18.52 -7.10 6.94
C LYS A 134 17.80 -7.04 8.29
N CYS A 135 16.95 -8.01 8.63
CA CYS A 135 16.21 -8.03 9.89
C CYS A 135 16.55 -9.29 10.72
N ARG A 136 17.40 -9.13 11.75
CA ARG A 136 17.86 -10.24 12.59
C ARG A 136 16.73 -10.90 13.38
N THR A 137 15.77 -10.13 13.87
CA THR A 137 14.64 -10.67 14.65
C THR A 137 13.71 -11.50 13.79
N LEU A 138 13.40 -11.04 12.56
CA LEU A 138 12.66 -11.84 11.59
C LEU A 138 13.39 -13.16 11.29
N PHE A 139 14.71 -13.11 11.11
CA PHE A 139 15.50 -14.30 10.84
C PHE A 139 15.56 -15.27 12.03
N THR A 140 15.60 -14.74 13.25
CA THR A 140 15.56 -15.54 14.48
C THR A 140 14.21 -16.23 14.65
N ASP A 141 13.12 -15.51 14.38
CA ASP A 141 11.76 -16.04 14.37
C ASP A 141 11.61 -17.13 13.30
N LEU A 142 12.19 -16.92 12.12
CA LEU A 142 12.25 -17.91 11.06
C LEU A 142 12.99 -19.20 11.50
N GLN A 143 14.18 -19.06 12.09
CA GLN A 143 14.95 -20.21 12.60
C GLN A 143 14.25 -20.96 13.73
N SER A 144 13.36 -20.27 14.46
CA SER A 144 12.54 -20.87 15.52
C SER A 144 11.37 -21.70 14.99
N GLY A 145 11.15 -21.71 13.67
CA GLY A 145 10.08 -22.46 13.02
C GLY A 145 8.73 -21.73 12.99
N ASP A 146 8.73 -20.40 13.15
CA ASP A 146 7.50 -19.61 13.04
C ASP A 146 6.89 -19.72 11.62
N GLU A 147 5.57 -19.65 11.54
CA GLU A 147 4.84 -19.72 10.28
C GLU A 147 4.99 -18.38 9.53
N ILE A 148 5.90 -18.37 8.56
CA ILE A 148 6.22 -17.20 7.76
C ILE A 148 5.72 -17.36 6.32
N SER A 149 5.04 -16.32 5.84
CA SER A 149 4.60 -16.22 4.45
C SER A 149 5.09 -14.94 3.78
N ILE A 150 5.33 -15.04 2.48
CA ILE A 150 5.90 -14.00 1.64
C ILE A 150 4.88 -13.64 0.56
N ARG A 151 4.67 -12.34 0.34
CA ARG A 151 3.95 -11.82 -0.82
C ARG A 151 4.78 -10.73 -1.48
N MET A 152 4.94 -10.81 -2.79
CA MET A 152 5.60 -9.79 -3.59
C MET A 152 4.58 -9.15 -4.52
N ILE A 153 4.48 -7.82 -4.48
CA ILE A 153 3.52 -7.07 -5.28
C ILE A 153 4.31 -6.12 -6.19
N PRO A 154 4.26 -6.30 -7.52
CA PRO A 154 4.97 -5.42 -8.43
C PRO A 154 4.37 -4.00 -8.38
N PHE A 155 5.23 -3.00 -8.57
CA PHE A 155 4.84 -1.60 -8.67
C PHE A 155 4.09 -1.32 -9.96
N ARG A 156 4.43 -2.05 -11.04
CA ARG A 156 3.71 -2.00 -12.31
C ARG A 156 2.23 -2.31 -12.09
N ASP A 157 1.35 -1.51 -12.70
CA ASP A 157 -0.11 -1.61 -12.60
C ASP A 157 -0.71 -1.44 -11.19
N SER A 158 0.10 -1.08 -10.19
CA SER A 158 -0.35 -0.84 -8.80
C SER A 158 -1.26 0.39 -8.67
N GLY A 159 -1.21 1.30 -9.64
CA GLY A 159 -1.94 2.56 -9.62
C GLY A 159 -1.30 3.63 -8.72
N PHE A 160 -0.16 3.37 -8.09
CA PHE A 160 0.58 4.37 -7.32
C PHE A 160 1.55 5.17 -8.19
N LYS A 161 1.83 6.40 -7.77
CA LYS A 161 2.82 7.30 -8.41
C LYS A 161 4.26 7.05 -7.95
N SER A 162 4.45 6.38 -6.81
CA SER A 162 5.77 6.06 -6.30
C SER A 162 5.73 4.82 -5.40
N LEU A 163 6.86 4.11 -5.33
CA LEU A 163 7.07 2.99 -4.41
C LEU A 163 6.79 3.38 -2.95
N LYS A 164 7.26 4.55 -2.52
CA LYS A 164 7.04 5.07 -1.17
C LYS A 164 5.55 5.26 -0.84
N ALA A 165 4.74 5.68 -1.81
CA ALA A 165 3.29 5.80 -1.61
C ALA A 165 2.62 4.42 -1.46
N MET A 166 3.07 3.44 -2.25
CA MET A 166 2.61 2.05 -2.19
C MET A 166 2.99 1.38 -0.86
N GLU A 167 4.25 1.51 -0.45
CA GLU A 167 4.78 1.03 0.83
C GLU A 167 3.99 1.60 2.01
N LYS A 168 3.77 2.92 2.04
CA LYS A 168 3.00 3.55 3.12
C LYS A 168 1.58 2.98 3.25
N VAL A 169 0.95 2.60 2.14
CA VAL A 169 -0.35 1.92 2.16
C VAL A 169 -0.21 0.48 2.68
N ALA A 170 0.79 -0.25 2.21
CA ALA A 170 1.05 -1.62 2.64
C ALA A 170 1.39 -1.69 4.15
N VAL A 171 2.30 -0.85 4.65
CA VAL A 171 2.67 -0.76 6.07
C VAL A 171 1.44 -0.52 6.95
N ARG A 172 0.54 0.39 6.54
CA ARG A 172 -0.72 0.63 7.25
C ARG A 172 -1.66 -0.56 7.21
N LYS A 173 -1.81 -1.20 6.05
CA LYS A 173 -2.71 -2.34 5.86
C LYS A 173 -2.29 -3.54 6.70
N PHE A 174 -1.00 -3.81 6.78
CA PHE A 174 -0.43 -4.95 7.52
C PHE A 174 0.03 -4.59 8.93
N LYS A 175 -0.24 -3.36 9.40
CA LYS A 175 0.18 -2.84 10.71
C LYS A 175 1.70 -3.03 10.97
N ALA A 176 2.51 -3.03 9.90
CA ALA A 176 3.93 -3.39 9.95
C ALA A 176 4.76 -2.37 10.75
N GLY A 177 4.29 -1.12 10.90
CA GLY A 177 4.92 -0.11 11.76
C GLY A 177 4.85 -0.41 13.27
N LYS A 178 4.21 -1.52 13.67
CA LYS A 178 4.29 -2.10 15.02
C LYS A 178 4.86 -3.53 15.01
N GLY A 179 5.29 -3.99 13.84
CA GLY A 179 5.91 -5.30 13.59
C GLY A 179 7.42 -5.13 13.40
N TYR A 180 7.99 -5.85 12.45
CA TYR A 180 9.45 -5.86 12.24
C TYR A 180 10.02 -4.56 11.66
N ASN A 181 9.21 -3.70 11.04
CA ASN A 181 9.67 -2.40 10.52
C ASN A 181 10.13 -1.42 11.60
N ILE A 182 9.91 -1.69 12.89
CA ILE A 182 10.39 -0.80 13.98
C ILE A 182 11.89 -0.98 14.27
N GLU A 183 12.49 -2.07 13.79
CA GLU A 183 13.87 -2.46 14.09
C GLU A 183 14.85 -2.09 12.96
N LEU A 184 14.39 -1.30 11.99
CA LEU A 184 15.10 -0.91 10.77
C LEU A 184 15.04 0.61 10.60
#